data_AF-A0A939NDJ9-F1
#
_entry.id   AF-A0A939NDJ9-F1
#
_cell.length_a   1.000
_cell.length_b   1.000
_cell.length_c   1.000
_cell.angle_alpha   90.00
_cell.angle_beta   90.00
_cell.angle_gamma   90.00
#
_symmetry.space_group_name_H-M   'P 1'
#
loop_
_entity.id
_entity.type
_entity.pdbx_description
1 polymer ?
#
loop_
_entity_poly.entity_id
_entity_poly.type
_entity_poly.pdbx_seq_one_letter_code
_entity_poly.pdbx_strand_id
1 'polypeptide(L)' 'MEEVLNTDSISIYDNFFEIGGDSIIAIKLTSLLSKSYNISIKDIFELQTIDRISESIAAKIKQIF' A
#
# COMPACT_ATOMS: atom_id res chain seq x y z
N MET A 1 1.33 3.82 6.69
CA MET A 1 2.63 3.18 6.36
C MET A 1 3.64 3.42 7.46
N GLU A 2 3.71 4.61 8.03
CA GLU A 2 4.61 4.97 9.15
C GLU A 2 4.55 3.96 10.31
N GLU A 3 3.34 3.57 10.74
CA GLU A 3 3.15 2.56 11.82
C GLU A 3 3.79 1.19 11.52
N VAL A 4 3.81 0.78 10.24
CA VAL A 4 4.35 -0.54 9.85
C VAL A 4 5.83 -0.51 9.46
N LEU A 5 6.35 0.67 9.07
CA LEU A 5 7.75 0.89 8.67
C LEU A 5 8.62 1.51 9.78
N ASN A 6 8.01 1.99 10.86
CA ASN A 6 8.69 2.61 12.00
C ASN A 6 9.60 3.78 11.59
N THR A 7 9.09 4.66 10.72
CA THR A 7 9.78 5.86 10.22
C THR A 7 8.83 7.06 10.26
N ASP A 8 9.37 8.23 10.64
CA ASP A 8 8.58 9.42 11.01
C ASP A 8 8.29 10.37 9.83
N SER A 9 8.69 10.02 8.60
CA SER A 9 8.40 10.84 7.41
C SER A 9 8.42 10.00 6.15
N ILE A 10 7.23 9.63 5.66
CA ILE A 10 7.05 8.93 4.39
C ILE A 10 6.31 9.84 3.41
N SER A 11 6.94 10.13 2.26
CA SER A 11 6.28 10.76 1.12
C SER A 11 5.34 9.76 0.44
N ILE A 12 4.25 10.26 -0.15
CA ILE A 12 3.33 9.40 -0.92
C ILE A 12 4.00 8.77 -2.16
N TYR A 13 5.12 9.35 -2.60
CA TYR A 13 5.90 8.91 -3.76
C TYR A 13 7.10 8.03 -3.39
N ASP A 14 7.34 7.81 -2.10
CA ASP A 14 8.46 6.96 -1.69
C ASP A 14 8.19 5.52 -2.09
N ASN A 15 9.21 4.89 -2.68
CA ASN A 15 9.15 3.47 -2.97
C ASN A 15 9.18 2.68 -1.66
N PHE A 16 8.11 1.91 -1.43
CA PHE A 16 7.90 1.08 -0.27
C PHE A 16 9.12 0.21 0.07
N PHE A 17 9.78 -0.38 -0.92
CA PHE A 17 10.93 -1.26 -0.70
C PHE A 17 12.23 -0.49 -0.45
N GLU A 18 12.37 0.72 -1.00
CA GLU A 18 13.54 1.57 -0.77
C GLU A 18 13.56 2.17 0.64
N ILE A 19 12.38 2.39 1.23
CA ILE A 19 12.23 2.91 2.60
C ILE A 19 12.17 1.81 3.68
N GLY A 20 12.59 0.59 3.35
CA GLY A 20 12.69 -0.53 4.31
C GLY A 20 11.47 -1.45 4.37
N GLY A 21 10.54 -1.35 3.42
CA GLY A 21 9.45 -2.30 3.27
C GLY A 21 9.95 -3.66 2.82
N ASP A 22 9.39 -4.71 3.42
CA ASP A 22 9.67 -6.10 3.07
C ASP A 22 8.36 -6.91 2.95
N SER A 23 8.48 -8.22 2.71
CA SER A 23 7.33 -9.12 2.60
C SER A 23 6.48 -9.16 3.88
N ILE A 24 7.08 -9.08 5.07
CA ILE A 24 6.36 -9.13 6.35
C ILE A 24 5.54 -7.85 6.51
N ILE A 25 6.14 -6.70 6.24
CA ILE A 25 5.49 -5.40 6.29
C ILE A 25 4.39 -5.32 5.23
N ALA A 26 4.64 -5.83 4.01
CA ALA A 26 3.65 -5.87 2.94
C ALA A 26 2.44 -6.76 3.31
N ILE A 27 2.66 -7.92 3.94
CA ILE A 27 1.57 -8.78 4.45
C ILE A 27 0.76 -8.04 5.50
N LYS A 28 1.41 -7.40 6.49
CA LYS A 28 0.73 -6.63 7.54
C LYS A 28 -0.10 -5.48 6.95
N LEU A 29 0.50 -4.70 6.05
CA LEU A 29 -0.17 -3.59 5.37
C LEU A 29 -1.38 -4.07 4.58
N THR A 30 -1.22 -5.13 3.78
CA THR A 30 -2.32 -5.72 3.02
C THR A 30 -3.45 -6.19 3.95
N SER A 31 -3.13 -6.85 5.07
CA SER A 31 -4.13 -7.32 6.04
C SER A 31 -4.89 -6.17 6.74
N LEU A 32 -4.30 -4.98 6.85
CA LEU A 32 -4.96 -3.80 7.40
C LEU A 32 -5.89 -3.17 6.35
N LEU A 33 -5.39 -3.00 5.12
CA LEU A 33 -6.13 -2.35 4.04
C LEU A 33 -7.27 -3.23 3.51
N SER A 34 -7.10 -4.56 3.49
CA SER A 34 -8.11 -5.50 3.00
C SER A 34 -9.40 -5.51 3.80
N LYS A 35 -9.41 -4.93 5.02
CA LYS A 35 -10.62 -4.74 5.84
C LYS A 35 -11.60 -3.74 5.22
N SER A 36 -11.12 -2.84 4.38
CA SER A 36 -11.92 -1.74 3.80
C SER A 36 -11.80 -1.61 2.29
N TYR A 37 -10.76 -2.19 1.69
CA TYR A 37 -10.45 -2.02 0.27
C TYR A 37 -10.15 -3.36 -0.40
N ASN A 38 -10.53 -3.51 -1.67
CA ASN A 38 -10.17 -4.68 -2.47
C ASN A 38 -8.73 -4.59 -2.97
N ILE A 39 -7.79 -4.87 -2.07
CA ILE A 39 -6.35 -4.84 -2.34
C ILE A 39 -5.69 -6.17 -1.97
N SER A 40 -4.74 -6.60 -2.80
CA SER A 40 -3.95 -7.79 -2.63
C SER A 40 -2.49 -7.45 -2.35
N ILE A 41 -1.73 -8.42 -1.84
CA ILE A 41 -0.29 -8.25 -1.66
C ILE A 41 0.42 -7.97 -2.99
N LYS A 42 -0.08 -8.54 -4.09
CA LYS A 42 0.45 -8.31 -5.43
C LYS A 42 0.36 -6.82 -5.81
N ASP A 43 -0.73 -6.15 -5.46
CA ASP A 43 -0.88 -4.71 -5.70
C ASP A 43 0.23 -3.90 -4.99
N ILE A 44 0.62 -4.28 -3.76
CA ILE A 44 1.72 -3.61 -3.04
C ILE A 44 3.05 -3.77 -3.79
N PHE A 45 3.35 -4.97 -4.29
CA PHE A 45 4.57 -5.26 -5.03
C PHE A 45 4.64 -4.59 -6.41
N GLU A 46 3.50 -4.41 -7.08
CA GLU A 46 3.44 -3.81 -8.43
C GLU A 46 3.38 -2.28 -8.41
N LEU A 47 2.67 -1.71 -7.44
CA LEU A 47 2.42 -0.27 -7.37
C LEU A 47 3.51 0.45 -6.57
N GLN A 48 4.02 -0.18 -5.51
CA GLN A 48 5.21 0.19 -4.73
C GLN A 48 5.16 1.54 -4.00
N THR A 49 4.21 2.42 -4.30
CA THR A 49 4.10 3.75 -3.69
C THR A 49 2.68 4.02 -3.22
N ILE A 50 2.51 4.90 -2.23
CA ILE A 50 1.19 5.20 -1.65
C ILE A 50 0.28 5.83 -2.70
N ASP A 51 0.81 6.75 -3.53
CA ASP A 51 0.06 7.40 -4.60
C ASP A 51 -0.54 6.35 -5.55
N ARG A 52 0.26 5.44 -6.09
CA ARG A 52 -0.19 4.41 -7.04
C ARG A 52 -1.14 3.40 -6.41
N ILE A 53 -0.88 3.00 -5.16
CA ILE A 53 -1.79 2.14 -4.40
C ILE A 53 -3.16 2.82 -4.23
N SER A 54 -3.18 4.10 -3.87
CA SER A 54 -4.41 4.85 -3.67
C SER A 54 -5.21 5.02 -4.96
N GLU A 55 -4.54 5.27 -6.09
CA GLU A 55 -5.16 5.37 -7.41
C GLU A 55 -5.82 4.05 -7.82
N SER A 56 -5.15 2.92 -7.61
CA SER A 56 -5.70 1.58 -7.89
C SER A 56 -6.94 1.30 -7.05
N ILE A 57 -6.91 1.63 -5.75
CA ILE A 57 -8.08 1.51 -4.87
C ILE A 57 -9.24 2.37 -5.39
N ALA A 58 -8.98 3.65 -5.71
CA ALA A 58 -10.00 4.56 -6.21
C ALA A 58 -10.61 4.09 -7.54
N ALA A 59 -9.78 3.56 -8.45
CA ALA A 59 -10.23 2.99 -9.72
C ALA A 59 -11.12 1.76 -9.51
N LYS A 60 -10.76 0.87 -8.59
CA LYS A 60 -11.55 -0.33 -8.26
C LYS A 60 -12.89 0.03 -7.62
N ILE A 61 -12.96 1.07 -6.79
CA ILE A 61 -14.22 1.55 -6.20
C ILE A 61 -15.16 2.11 -7.29
N LYS A 62 -14.64 2.88 -8.24
CA LYS A 62 -15.44 3.46 -9.34
C LYS A 62 -16.04 2.42 -10.28
N GLN A 63 -15.47 1.22 -10.37
CA GLN A 63 -16.00 0.15 -11.22
C GLN A 63 -17.18 -0.61 -10.60
N ILE A 64 -17.50 -0.35 -9.33
CA ILE A 64 -18.60 -1.02 -8.60
C ILE A 64 -19.91 -0.20 -8.69
N PHE A 65 -19.85 1.02 -9.24
CA PHE A 65 -21.00 1.89 -9.52
C PHE A 65 -21.13 2.13 -11.03
#